data_AF-W6MA57-F1
#
_entry.id   AF-W6MA57-F1
#
_cell.length_a   1.000
_cell.length_b   1.000
_cell.length_c   1.000
_cell.angle_alpha   90.00
_cell.angle_beta   90.00
_cell.angle_gamma   90.00
#
_symmetry.space_group_name_H-M   'P 1'
#
loop_
_entity.id
_entity.type
_entity.pdbx_description
1 polymer ?
#
loop_
_entity_poly.entity_id
_entity_poly.type
_entity_poly.pdbx_seq_one_letter_code
_entity_poly.pdbx_strand_id
1 'polypeptide(L)'
;MSPVARPRLKLHYLLLAVNLTVLWLPLLGLEALRLYDSALVRQTESELLAQAAFVTASYRATLTRLAPQTATDPAYGLPLPPAWRKKYLREDRWRPRPAHLDLAEEVIQPPPPDTIAPVVPPDPYAQAVGQELQALLVDAQVMTLAGIAIADMQGTVIATTGPSLGRSLMPFAEVRRALAGEPVSLLRRRIPDAPPPAIDSISRGTLLRVFVAAPILQGERIVAVALLWRTPASLSQVLHGKRYHLLAAVGLLLVTVIAMSVLTSFTVVQPLRKLVQQAQRATAGEKGAVTPLARPITREIADLSHAVTTMAGHLEQRADYIRTFAAHVSHEFKTPLAAIRGAVELLRDHLETMTAAERERFLGNLDDDAARLERMVRRLLDLARADVLQAASSDRARVDEVIRRLAARYRELGLPVSVVEPLVAGIAAINEDVLESILSNLLDNARQHGGAEVTVTVACADFGIGAKAMLRISVSDDGPGVSAANATRVFEPFFTTARAQGGTGLGLAVVKSLLAAHGGAIELVAGVGGAQWLVTVPLKPLEP
;
A
#
# COMPACT_ATOMS: atom_id res chain seq x y z
N MET A 1 -19.68 -24.09 9.50
CA MET A 1 -18.20 -24.16 9.49
C MET A 1 -17.67 -22.99 8.67
N SER A 2 -17.20 -21.95 9.36
CA SER A 2 -16.62 -20.75 8.74
C SER A 2 -15.29 -21.14 8.07
N PRO A 3 -15.07 -20.89 6.78
CA PRO A 3 -13.80 -21.20 6.15
C PRO A 3 -12.72 -20.33 6.79
N VAL A 4 -11.75 -20.99 7.43
CA VAL A 4 -10.55 -20.38 8.00
C VAL A 4 -9.91 -19.53 6.92
N ALA A 5 -10.04 -18.21 7.04
CA ALA A 5 -9.48 -17.25 6.10
C ALA A 5 -7.95 -17.37 6.17
N ARG A 6 -7.36 -18.03 5.17
CA ARG A 6 -5.91 -18.04 5.02
C ARG A 6 -5.41 -16.59 5.00
N PRO A 7 -4.34 -16.24 5.74
CA PRO A 7 -3.79 -14.90 5.71
C PRO A 7 -3.43 -14.53 4.26
N ARG A 8 -4.14 -13.55 3.70
CA ARG A 8 -3.88 -13.04 2.35
C ARG A 8 -2.78 -11.99 2.42
N LEU A 9 -1.86 -12.02 1.45
CA LEU A 9 -0.83 -11.00 1.30
C LEU A 9 -1.49 -9.64 1.04
N LYS A 10 -1.06 -8.61 1.79
CA LYS A 10 -1.46 -7.23 1.54
C LYS A 10 -0.79 -6.74 0.26
N LEU A 11 -1.53 -6.02 -0.57
CA LEU A 11 -1.05 -5.51 -1.86
C LEU A 11 0.24 -4.69 -1.72
N HIS A 12 0.34 -3.84 -0.69
CA HIS A 12 1.53 -3.00 -0.51
C HIS A 12 2.80 -3.82 -0.19
N TYR A 13 2.70 -4.97 0.48
CA TYR A 13 3.87 -5.82 0.72
C TYR A 13 4.36 -6.49 -0.56
N LEU A 14 3.44 -6.88 -1.44
CA LEU A 14 3.78 -7.40 -2.76
C LEU A 14 4.53 -6.33 -3.57
N LEU A 15 3.96 -5.12 -3.68
CA LEU A 15 4.56 -3.99 -4.40
C LEU A 15 5.90 -3.55 -3.78
N LEU A 16 6.01 -3.54 -2.46
CA LEU A 16 7.26 -3.23 -1.77
C LEU A 16 8.34 -4.26 -2.10
N ALA A 17 8.02 -5.55 -2.05
CA ALA A 17 8.95 -6.62 -2.41
C ALA A 17 9.40 -6.51 -3.88
N VAL A 18 8.47 -6.19 -4.80
CA VAL A 18 8.77 -5.89 -6.21
C VAL A 18 9.78 -4.76 -6.32
N ASN A 19 9.46 -3.60 -5.76
CA ASN A 19 10.27 -2.40 -5.89
C ASN A 19 11.64 -2.55 -5.22
N LEU A 20 11.69 -3.17 -4.04
CA LEU A 20 12.96 -3.46 -3.38
C LEU A 20 13.83 -4.40 -4.21
N THR A 21 13.26 -5.45 -4.79
CA THR A 21 14.03 -6.37 -5.64
C THR A 21 14.61 -5.66 -6.87
N VAL A 22 13.82 -4.80 -7.52
CA VAL A 22 14.25 -4.01 -8.68
C VAL A 22 15.33 -2.98 -8.29
N LEU A 23 15.23 -2.38 -7.11
CA LEU A 23 16.18 -1.37 -6.63
C LEU A 23 17.52 -1.98 -6.16
N TRP A 24 17.46 -3.08 -5.41
CA TRP A 24 18.64 -3.68 -4.79
C TRP A 24 19.60 -4.30 -5.82
N LEU A 25 19.08 -4.85 -6.91
CA LEU A 25 19.90 -5.57 -7.88
C LEU A 25 20.98 -4.69 -8.57
N PRO A 26 20.67 -3.48 -9.10
CA PRO A 26 21.69 -2.59 -9.64
C PRO A 26 22.64 -2.03 -8.58
N LEU A 27 22.16 -1.74 -7.36
CA LEU A 27 23.00 -1.26 -6.25
C LEU A 27 24.04 -2.30 -5.85
N LEU A 28 23.64 -3.56 -5.70
CA LEU A 28 24.56 -4.67 -5.43
C LEU A 28 25.55 -4.88 -6.58
N GLY A 29 25.12 -4.68 -7.82
CA GLY A 29 26.00 -4.74 -8.99
C GLY A 29 27.11 -3.69 -8.96
N LEU A 30 26.79 -2.44 -8.60
CA LEU A 30 27.75 -1.35 -8.49
C LEU A 30 28.75 -1.58 -7.34
N GLU A 31 28.28 -2.04 -6.18
CA GLU A 31 29.16 -2.35 -5.05
C GLU A 31 30.05 -3.57 -5.34
N ALA A 32 29.53 -4.58 -6.03
CA ALA A 32 30.34 -5.72 -6.48
C ALA A 32 31.45 -5.29 -7.44
N LEU A 33 31.18 -4.36 -8.37
CA LEU A 33 32.18 -3.78 -9.26
C LEU A 33 33.29 -3.05 -8.49
N ARG A 34 32.94 -2.25 -7.48
CA ARG A 34 33.92 -1.56 -6.62
C ARG A 34 34.81 -2.53 -5.86
N LEU A 35 34.22 -3.56 -5.24
CA LEU A 35 34.97 -4.60 -4.54
C LEU A 35 35.94 -5.33 -5.46
N TYR A 36 35.55 -5.51 -6.73
CA TYR A 36 36.36 -6.17 -7.74
C TYR A 36 37.60 -5.35 -8.11
N ASP A 37 37.48 -4.04 -8.28
CA ASP A 37 38.62 -3.14 -8.57
C ASP A 37 39.65 -3.17 -7.44
N SER A 38 39.22 -3.10 -6.17
CA SER A 38 40.13 -3.22 -5.02
C SER A 38 40.79 -4.61 -4.97
N ALA A 39 40.08 -5.67 -5.36
CA ALA A 39 40.68 -7.01 -5.43
C ALA A 39 41.78 -7.11 -6.49
N LEU A 40 41.62 -6.49 -7.66
CA LEU A 40 42.64 -6.44 -8.72
C LEU A 40 43.90 -5.69 -8.28
N VAL A 41 43.75 -4.59 -7.53
CA VAL A 41 44.86 -3.85 -6.92
C VAL A 41 45.61 -4.72 -5.90
N ARG A 42 44.90 -5.38 -4.98
CA ARG A 42 45.51 -6.28 -3.99
C ARG A 42 46.21 -7.48 -4.64
N GLN A 43 45.64 -8.03 -5.70
CA GLN A 43 46.29 -9.10 -6.47
C GLN A 43 47.62 -8.61 -7.06
N THR A 44 47.62 -7.42 -7.69
CA THR A 44 48.84 -6.84 -8.26
C THR A 44 49.87 -6.53 -7.18
N GLU A 45 49.46 -6.01 -6.03
CA GLU A 45 50.35 -5.80 -4.88
C GLU A 45 50.95 -7.12 -4.39
N SER A 46 50.15 -8.18 -4.27
CA SER A 46 50.61 -9.51 -3.85
C SER A 46 51.68 -10.07 -4.80
N GLU A 47 51.44 -9.94 -6.11
CA GLU A 47 52.40 -10.35 -7.14
C GLU A 47 53.71 -9.56 -7.05
N LEU A 48 53.64 -8.23 -6.85
CA LEU A 48 54.81 -7.37 -6.68
C LEU A 48 55.56 -7.65 -5.37
N LEU A 49 54.87 -7.92 -4.26
CA LEU A 49 55.48 -8.29 -2.98
C LEU A 49 56.24 -9.62 -3.09
N ALA A 50 55.68 -10.60 -3.79
CA ALA A 50 56.35 -11.87 -4.05
C ALA A 50 57.62 -11.67 -4.90
N GLN A 51 57.54 -10.87 -5.97
CA GLN A 51 58.70 -10.55 -6.81
C GLN A 51 59.77 -9.77 -6.03
N ALA A 52 59.37 -8.80 -5.21
CA ALA A 52 60.27 -8.02 -4.37
C ALA A 52 61.05 -8.91 -3.39
N ALA A 53 60.41 -9.96 -2.85
CA ALA A 53 61.08 -10.91 -1.97
C ALA A 53 62.20 -11.68 -2.69
N PHE A 54 61.96 -12.14 -3.93
CA PHE A 54 62.98 -12.79 -4.75
C PHE A 54 64.10 -11.83 -5.14
N VAL A 55 63.79 -10.62 -5.60
CA VAL A 55 64.79 -9.61 -5.96
C VAL A 55 65.68 -9.27 -4.77
N THR A 56 65.08 -9.08 -3.59
CA THR A 56 65.79 -8.81 -2.33
C THR A 56 66.69 -9.97 -1.92
N ALA A 57 66.21 -11.22 -2.07
CA ALA A 57 66.99 -12.42 -1.75
C ALA A 57 68.15 -12.62 -2.71
N SER A 58 67.94 -12.43 -4.02
CA SER A 58 68.97 -12.52 -5.05
C SER A 58 70.06 -11.48 -4.83
N TYR A 59 69.69 -10.23 -4.54
CA TYR A 59 70.66 -9.18 -4.20
C TYR A 59 71.53 -9.57 -3.01
N ARG A 60 70.92 -10.01 -1.90
CA ARG A 60 71.67 -10.41 -0.71
C ARG A 60 72.60 -11.59 -0.98
N ALA A 61 72.15 -12.58 -1.74
CA ALA A 61 72.96 -13.74 -2.12
C ALA A 61 74.16 -13.33 -2.98
N THR A 62 73.94 -12.49 -3.99
CA THR A 62 75.00 -11.97 -4.87
C THR A 62 75.98 -11.07 -4.11
N LEU A 63 75.49 -10.19 -3.23
CA LEU A 63 76.34 -9.34 -2.38
C LEU A 63 77.23 -10.17 -1.46
N THR A 64 76.67 -11.19 -0.81
CA THR A 64 77.44 -12.09 0.08
C THR A 64 78.51 -12.85 -0.69
N ARG A 65 78.25 -13.22 -1.95
CA ARG A 65 79.21 -13.93 -2.79
C ARG A 65 80.31 -13.02 -3.34
N LEU A 66 79.97 -11.82 -3.81
CA LEU A 66 80.93 -10.89 -4.43
C LEU A 66 81.75 -10.10 -3.40
N ALA A 67 81.18 -9.81 -2.24
CA ALA A 67 81.80 -8.99 -1.20
C ALA A 67 81.50 -9.54 0.21
N PRO A 68 81.98 -10.75 0.57
CA PRO A 68 81.69 -11.38 1.86
C PRO A 68 82.07 -10.51 3.06
N GLN A 69 83.09 -9.66 2.93
CA GLN A 69 83.53 -8.70 3.95
C GLN A 69 82.43 -7.71 4.37
N THR A 70 81.47 -7.40 3.48
CA THR A 70 80.33 -6.52 3.80
C THR A 70 79.40 -7.11 4.85
N ALA A 71 79.37 -8.44 4.99
CA ALA A 71 78.57 -9.11 6.00
C ALA A 71 79.15 -8.95 7.42
N THR A 72 80.47 -8.80 7.52
CA THR A 72 81.21 -8.67 8.78
C THR A 72 81.55 -7.22 9.13
N ASP A 73 81.46 -6.30 8.17
CA ASP A 73 81.72 -4.88 8.38
C ASP A 73 80.52 -4.21 9.05
N PRO A 74 80.63 -3.79 10.33
CA PRO A 74 79.55 -3.12 11.03
C PRO A 74 79.27 -1.71 10.50
N ALA A 75 80.12 -1.13 9.64
CA ALA A 75 79.91 0.20 9.05
C ALA A 75 79.15 0.15 7.71
N TYR A 76 79.17 -0.98 7.01
CA TYR A 76 78.50 -1.14 5.72
C TYR A 76 76.98 -1.29 5.89
N GLY A 77 76.17 -0.47 5.22
CA GLY A 77 74.72 -0.44 5.44
C GLY A 77 74.26 0.81 6.20
N LEU A 78 73.03 1.25 5.97
CA LEU A 78 72.34 2.18 6.88
C LEU A 78 71.82 1.39 8.10
N PRO A 79 71.97 1.89 9.34
CA PRO A 79 71.47 1.19 10.51
C PRO A 79 69.94 1.10 10.47
N LEU A 80 69.37 -0.09 10.69
CA LEU A 80 67.93 -0.29 10.75
C LEU A 80 67.36 0.40 12.00
N PRO A 81 66.40 1.34 11.85
CA PRO A 81 65.85 2.05 13.00
C PRO A 81 65.16 1.10 14.00
N PRO A 82 65.18 1.41 15.32
CA PRO A 82 64.61 0.54 16.36
C PRO A 82 63.14 0.15 16.14
N ALA A 83 62.35 1.06 15.55
CA ALA A 83 60.94 0.83 15.21
C ALA A 83 60.77 -0.34 14.23
N TRP A 84 61.67 -0.45 13.26
CA TRP A 84 61.66 -1.52 12.26
C TRP A 84 62.43 -2.74 12.73
N ARG A 85 63.49 -2.56 13.54
CA ARG A 85 64.28 -3.64 14.12
C ARG A 85 63.39 -4.70 14.78
N LYS A 86 62.43 -4.31 15.62
CA LYS A 86 61.48 -5.24 16.27
C LYS A 86 60.63 -6.04 15.26
N LYS A 87 60.24 -5.45 14.14
CA LYS A 87 59.42 -6.07 13.09
C LYS A 87 60.23 -7.04 12.20
N TYR A 88 61.54 -6.80 12.09
CA TYR A 88 62.50 -7.68 11.41
C TYR A 88 63.27 -8.63 12.34
N LEU A 89 63.11 -8.53 13.67
CA LEU A 89 63.77 -9.40 14.66
C LEU A 89 62.88 -10.49 15.27
N ARG A 90 61.55 -10.43 15.12
CA ARG A 90 60.66 -11.47 15.68
C ARG A 90 61.14 -12.87 15.26
N GLU A 91 61.28 -13.76 16.24
CA GLU A 91 61.75 -15.15 16.16
C GLU A 91 60.85 -16.07 15.31
N ASP A 92 59.85 -15.51 14.64
CA ASP A 92 59.00 -16.23 13.69
C ASP A 92 59.80 -16.53 12.42
N ARG A 93 59.98 -17.83 12.12
CA ARG A 93 60.55 -18.35 10.87
C ARG A 93 59.89 -17.76 9.60
N TRP A 94 58.67 -17.21 9.72
CA TRP A 94 57.83 -16.77 8.61
C TRP A 94 57.47 -15.29 8.73
N ARG A 95 57.65 -14.53 7.64
CA ARG A 95 57.36 -13.09 7.58
C ARG A 95 56.42 -12.77 6.41
N PRO A 96 55.18 -13.32 6.40
CA PRO A 96 54.24 -13.03 5.33
C PRO A 96 53.88 -11.54 5.36
N ARG A 97 53.90 -10.90 4.19
CA ARG A 97 53.41 -9.53 4.01
C ARG A 97 52.15 -9.60 3.16
N PRO A 98 50.96 -9.53 3.78
CA PRO A 98 49.72 -9.56 3.01
C PRO A 98 49.58 -8.24 2.23
N ALA A 99 48.99 -8.33 1.03
CA ALA A 99 48.53 -7.16 0.33
C ALA A 99 47.39 -6.48 1.11
N HIS A 100 47.38 -5.16 1.12
CA HIS A 100 46.48 -4.32 1.92
C HIS A 100 45.97 -3.10 1.18
N LEU A 101 46.47 -2.79 -0.03
CA LEU A 101 46.02 -1.62 -0.78
C LEU A 101 44.53 -1.73 -1.12
N ASP A 102 43.75 -0.72 -0.76
CA ASP A 102 42.34 -0.60 -1.13
C ASP A 102 42.07 0.75 -1.79
N LEU A 103 41.47 0.74 -2.98
CA LEU A 103 41.14 1.96 -3.73
C LEU A 103 40.20 2.90 -2.97
N ALA A 104 39.37 2.37 -2.07
CA ALA A 104 38.40 3.16 -1.31
C ALA A 104 39.05 3.93 -0.14
N GLU A 105 40.15 3.42 0.40
CA GLU A 105 40.79 3.95 1.62
C GLU A 105 42.12 4.66 1.31
N GLU A 106 42.81 4.25 0.23
CA GLU A 106 44.15 4.75 -0.10
C GLU A 106 44.12 6.08 -0.86
N VAL A 107 45.06 6.96 -0.49
CA VAL A 107 45.27 8.22 -1.19
C VAL A 107 46.15 7.96 -2.43
N ILE A 108 45.58 8.22 -3.61
CA ILE A 108 46.30 8.13 -4.88
C ILE A 108 47.37 9.23 -4.94
N GLN A 109 48.63 8.81 -4.93
CA GLN A 109 49.79 9.69 -5.03
C GLN A 109 49.92 10.27 -6.46
N PRO A 110 50.56 11.45 -6.61
CA PRO A 110 50.85 12.00 -7.93
C PRO A 110 51.76 11.06 -8.75
N PRO A 111 51.89 11.31 -10.07
CA PRO A 111 52.82 10.56 -10.91
C PRO A 111 54.24 10.51 -10.32
N PRO A 112 55.02 9.48 -10.67
CA PRO A 112 56.42 9.39 -10.24
C PRO A 112 57.18 10.70 -10.52
N PRO A 113 57.92 11.24 -9.54
CA PRO A 113 58.75 12.42 -9.78
C PRO A 113 59.91 12.07 -10.72
N ASP A 114 60.50 13.08 -11.36
CA ASP A 114 61.68 12.88 -12.18
C ASP A 114 62.88 12.42 -11.34
N THR A 115 63.70 11.56 -11.93
CA THR A 115 64.96 11.15 -11.33
C THR A 115 65.98 12.29 -11.39
N ILE A 116 66.93 12.33 -10.45
CA ILE A 116 67.98 13.37 -10.39
C ILE A 116 69.37 12.76 -10.53
N ALA A 117 70.39 13.59 -10.75
CA ALA A 117 71.78 13.14 -10.71
C ALA A 117 72.15 12.72 -9.28
N PRO A 118 72.95 11.65 -9.09
CA PRO A 118 73.37 11.22 -7.77
C PRO A 118 74.33 12.23 -7.15
N VAL A 119 74.18 12.47 -5.86
CA VAL A 119 75.05 13.39 -5.08
C VAL A 119 76.36 12.71 -4.70
N VAL A 120 76.31 11.40 -4.48
CA VAL A 120 77.45 10.54 -4.12
C VAL A 120 77.57 9.45 -5.19
N PRO A 121 78.79 9.08 -5.62
CA PRO A 121 78.96 7.95 -6.52
C PRO A 121 78.34 6.67 -5.93
N PRO A 122 77.83 5.78 -6.79
CA PRO A 122 77.21 4.55 -6.32
C PRO A 122 78.21 3.69 -5.54
N ASP A 123 77.71 2.94 -4.57
CA ASP A 123 78.56 2.03 -3.82
C ASP A 123 79.20 0.96 -4.75
N PRO A 124 80.53 0.77 -4.73
CA PRO A 124 81.20 -0.13 -5.68
C PRO A 124 80.75 -1.59 -5.57
N TYR A 125 80.42 -2.08 -4.36
CA TYR A 125 79.95 -3.45 -4.16
C TYR A 125 78.51 -3.60 -4.67
N ALA A 126 77.65 -2.63 -4.37
CA ALA A 126 76.29 -2.56 -4.88
C ALA A 126 76.26 -2.46 -6.41
N GLN A 127 77.18 -1.69 -7.00
CA GLN A 127 77.33 -1.58 -8.45
C GLN A 127 77.72 -2.92 -9.09
N ALA A 128 78.65 -3.67 -8.50
CA ALA A 128 79.03 -5.01 -8.97
C ALA A 128 77.86 -5.99 -8.90
N VAL A 129 77.07 -5.96 -7.82
CA VAL A 129 75.83 -6.76 -7.69
C VAL A 129 74.81 -6.36 -8.76
N GLY A 130 74.64 -5.05 -8.99
CA GLY A 130 73.73 -4.53 -9.99
C GLY A 130 74.04 -5.00 -11.41
N GLN A 131 75.32 -5.01 -11.78
CA GLN A 131 75.78 -5.51 -13.09
C GLN A 131 75.39 -6.99 -13.31
N GLU A 132 75.50 -7.84 -12.29
CA GLU A 132 75.13 -9.25 -12.41
C GLU A 132 73.62 -9.47 -12.45
N LEU A 133 72.85 -8.70 -11.66
CA LEU A 133 71.40 -8.82 -11.61
C LEU A 133 70.71 -8.19 -12.83
N GLN A 134 71.39 -7.29 -13.56
CA GLN A 134 70.79 -6.54 -14.66
C GLN A 134 70.09 -7.44 -15.71
N ALA A 135 70.75 -8.52 -16.14
CA ALA A 135 70.16 -9.47 -17.08
C ALA A 135 68.94 -10.20 -16.49
N LEU A 136 69.04 -10.64 -15.23
CA LEU A 136 67.93 -11.30 -14.52
C LEU A 136 66.70 -10.39 -14.40
N LEU A 137 66.89 -9.10 -14.14
CA LEU A 137 65.79 -8.14 -14.04
C LEU A 137 65.09 -7.94 -15.39
N VAL A 138 65.86 -7.82 -16.47
CA VAL A 138 65.31 -7.66 -17.83
C VAL A 138 64.51 -8.90 -18.24
N ASP A 139 65.05 -10.09 -18.01
CA ASP A 139 64.36 -11.36 -18.31
C ASP A 139 63.08 -11.52 -17.47
N ALA A 140 63.14 -11.17 -16.18
CA ALA A 140 61.97 -11.19 -15.32
C ALA A 140 60.88 -10.21 -15.78
N GLN A 141 61.25 -9.03 -16.29
CA GLN A 141 60.28 -8.04 -16.78
C GLN A 141 59.48 -8.55 -17.98
N VAL A 142 60.09 -9.32 -18.89
CA VAL A 142 59.40 -9.84 -20.08
C VAL A 142 58.21 -10.73 -19.68
N MET A 143 58.36 -11.52 -18.63
CA MET A 143 57.31 -12.43 -18.16
C MET A 143 56.34 -11.77 -17.17
N THR A 144 56.87 -10.97 -16.24
CA THR A 144 56.06 -10.38 -15.15
C THR A 144 55.40 -9.06 -15.53
N LEU A 145 55.91 -8.39 -16.56
CA LEU A 145 55.55 -7.02 -16.95
C LEU A 145 55.70 -6.00 -15.82
N ALA A 146 56.39 -6.35 -14.75
CA ALA A 146 56.71 -5.46 -13.64
C ALA A 146 58.01 -4.71 -13.98
N GLY A 147 57.98 -3.39 -13.84
CA GLY A 147 59.22 -2.62 -13.83
C GLY A 147 59.93 -2.82 -12.51
N ILE A 148 61.26 -2.96 -12.55
CA ILE A 148 62.08 -3.24 -11.38
C ILE A 148 63.28 -2.30 -11.40
N ALA A 149 63.58 -1.67 -10.27
CA ALA A 149 64.80 -0.91 -10.05
C ALA A 149 65.39 -1.27 -8.68
N ILE A 150 66.70 -1.51 -8.63
CA ILE A 150 67.45 -1.68 -7.40
C ILE A 150 68.30 -0.42 -7.24
N ALA A 151 68.17 0.24 -6.10
CA ALA A 151 69.02 1.36 -5.73
C ALA A 151 69.86 1.00 -4.49
N ASP A 152 71.09 1.53 -4.45
CA ASP A 152 71.98 1.38 -3.30
C ASP A 152 71.48 2.17 -2.07
N MET A 153 72.27 2.17 -1.00
CA MET A 153 71.96 2.89 0.24
C MET A 153 71.84 4.40 0.06
N GLN A 154 72.49 4.95 -0.96
CA GLN A 154 72.46 6.38 -1.31
C GLN A 154 71.26 6.70 -2.23
N GLY A 155 70.49 5.68 -2.63
CA GLY A 155 69.35 5.79 -3.51
C GLY A 155 69.73 5.89 -4.98
N THR A 156 70.96 5.57 -5.36
CA THR A 156 71.43 5.53 -6.76
C THR A 156 71.09 4.19 -7.39
N VAL A 157 70.45 4.21 -8.56
CA VAL A 157 70.02 3.00 -9.28
C VAL A 157 71.24 2.26 -9.85
N ILE A 158 71.42 1.03 -9.39
CA ILE A 158 72.52 0.13 -9.79
C ILE A 158 72.08 -0.94 -10.78
N ALA A 159 70.79 -1.27 -10.84
CA ALA A 159 70.20 -2.16 -11.82
C ALA A 159 68.73 -1.76 -12.03
N THR A 160 68.25 -1.77 -13.27
CA THR A 160 66.86 -1.38 -13.57
C THR A 160 66.40 -1.90 -14.91
N THR A 161 65.09 -2.08 -15.05
CA THR A 161 64.44 -2.40 -16.30
C THR A 161 63.93 -1.16 -17.04
N GLY A 162 64.18 0.04 -16.51
CA GLY A 162 63.82 1.33 -17.09
C GLY A 162 65.03 2.23 -17.37
N PRO A 163 64.81 3.50 -17.79
CA PRO A 163 65.88 4.42 -18.19
C PRO A 163 66.62 5.07 -17.01
N SER A 164 66.41 4.60 -15.78
CA SER A 164 66.88 5.25 -14.55
C SER A 164 68.27 4.80 -14.09
N LEU A 165 68.99 3.98 -14.85
CA LEU A 165 70.29 3.43 -14.45
C LEU A 165 71.30 4.56 -14.15
N GLY A 166 71.97 4.50 -13.00
CA GLY A 166 72.91 5.53 -12.54
C GLY A 166 72.27 6.84 -12.06
N ARG A 167 70.94 6.94 -12.03
CA ARG A 167 70.20 8.11 -11.52
C ARG A 167 69.82 7.88 -10.06
N SER A 168 69.51 8.95 -9.33
CA SER A 168 69.04 8.85 -7.95
C SER A 168 67.50 8.84 -7.87
N LEU A 169 66.98 7.90 -7.08
CA LEU A 169 65.56 7.75 -6.74
C LEU A 169 65.20 8.46 -5.42
N MET A 170 66.10 9.23 -4.82
CA MET A 170 65.81 9.98 -3.60
C MET A 170 64.58 10.92 -3.66
N PRO A 171 64.13 11.44 -4.82
CA PRO A 171 62.85 12.15 -4.92
C PRO A 171 61.61 11.30 -4.58
N PHE A 172 61.68 9.97 -4.71
CA PHE A 172 60.58 9.05 -4.49
C PHE A 172 60.37 8.82 -2.98
N ALA A 173 59.18 9.14 -2.47
CA ALA A 173 58.86 9.04 -1.05
C ALA A 173 58.92 7.59 -0.54
N GLU A 174 58.44 6.64 -1.34
CA GLU A 174 58.50 5.21 -1.09
C GLU A 174 59.92 4.68 -0.97
N VAL A 175 60.86 5.22 -1.77
CA VAL A 175 62.28 4.84 -1.72
C VAL A 175 62.92 5.37 -0.44
N ARG A 176 62.66 6.64 -0.08
CA ARG A 176 63.17 7.20 1.18
C ARG A 176 62.65 6.45 2.41
N ARG A 177 61.35 6.11 2.42
CA ARG A 177 60.73 5.31 3.50
C ARG A 177 61.35 3.91 3.58
N ALA A 178 61.56 3.25 2.44
CA ALA A 178 62.27 1.98 2.40
C ALA A 178 63.71 2.08 2.88
N LEU A 179 64.46 3.12 2.53
CA LEU A 179 65.80 3.37 3.08
C LEU A 179 65.80 3.71 4.59
N ALA A 180 64.65 4.05 5.16
CA ALA A 180 64.43 4.16 6.61
C ALA A 180 63.95 2.83 7.24
N GLY A 181 63.92 1.75 6.49
CA GLY A 181 63.52 0.41 6.93
C GLY A 181 62.02 0.12 6.82
N GLU A 182 61.22 1.07 6.34
CA GLU A 182 59.79 0.86 6.14
C GLU A 182 59.50 0.25 4.78
N PRO A 183 58.92 -0.95 4.71
CA PRO A 183 58.56 -1.52 3.43
C PRO A 183 57.19 -0.97 2.98
N VAL A 184 57.15 -0.31 1.83
CA VAL A 184 56.00 0.51 1.38
C VAL A 184 55.29 -0.12 0.19
N SER A 185 53.96 -0.15 0.22
CA SER A 185 53.10 -0.31 -0.95
C SER A 185 52.30 0.98 -1.11
N LEU A 186 52.15 1.52 -2.32
CA LEU A 186 51.28 2.68 -2.56
C LEU A 186 50.76 2.73 -4.00
N LEU A 187 49.74 3.56 -4.23
CA LEU A 187 49.16 3.83 -5.55
C LEU A 187 49.63 5.17 -6.09
N ARG A 188 50.12 5.22 -7.33
CA ARG A 188 50.45 6.46 -8.05
C ARG A 188 49.64 6.61 -9.32
N ARG A 189 49.32 7.86 -9.68
CA ARG A 189 48.71 8.17 -10.97
C ARG A 189 49.66 7.86 -12.14
N ARG A 190 49.19 7.16 -13.16
CA ARG A 190 49.90 6.89 -14.42
C ARG A 190 49.66 8.01 -15.42
N ILE A 191 50.73 8.48 -16.06
CA ILE A 191 50.66 9.31 -17.27
C ILE A 191 50.63 8.36 -18.47
N PRO A 192 49.58 8.35 -19.31
CA PRO A 192 49.51 7.49 -20.49
C PRO A 192 50.53 7.93 -21.56
N ASP A 193 51.13 6.96 -22.25
CA ASP A 193 52.12 7.20 -23.31
C ASP A 193 51.47 7.67 -24.64
N ALA A 194 50.13 7.69 -24.73
CA ALA A 194 49.34 8.17 -25.86
C ALA A 194 48.04 8.84 -25.38
N PRO A 195 47.47 9.82 -26.13
CA PRO A 195 46.23 10.48 -25.75
C PRO A 195 45.07 9.49 -25.68
N PRO A 196 44.13 9.68 -24.73
CA PRO A 196 42.97 8.81 -24.62
C PRO A 196 42.12 8.92 -25.90
N PRO A 197 41.67 7.79 -26.49
CA PRO A 197 40.77 7.85 -27.63
C PRO A 197 39.47 8.57 -27.25
N ALA A 198 38.89 9.28 -28.22
CA ALA A 198 37.66 10.03 -28.02
C ALA A 198 36.49 9.10 -27.69
N ILE A 199 35.91 9.32 -26.51
CA ILE A 199 34.55 8.92 -26.09
C ILE A 199 34.26 7.41 -26.30
N ASP A 200 34.48 6.61 -25.25
CA ASP A 200 33.98 5.22 -25.00
C ASP A 200 35.01 4.19 -24.48
N SER A 201 36.19 4.60 -24.04
CA SER A 201 37.09 3.67 -23.32
C SER A 201 36.74 3.58 -21.82
N ILE A 202 35.63 2.90 -21.49
CA ILE A 202 35.43 2.27 -20.15
C ILE A 202 36.48 1.14 -19.93
N SER A 203 37.45 0.98 -20.85
CA SER A 203 38.03 -0.30 -21.14
C SER A 203 39.56 -0.39 -21.23
N ARG A 204 40.40 0.63 -21.09
CA ARG A 204 41.86 0.39 -21.05
C ARG A 204 42.73 1.30 -20.16
N GLY A 205 42.17 1.96 -19.15
CA GLY A 205 42.93 2.95 -18.39
C GLY A 205 42.74 2.87 -16.88
N THR A 206 43.37 1.90 -16.20
CA THR A 206 43.81 2.22 -14.84
C THR A 206 44.83 3.34 -14.98
N LEU A 207 44.43 4.56 -14.64
CA LEU A 207 45.32 5.72 -14.46
C LEU A 207 46.19 5.53 -13.22
N LEU A 208 46.45 4.29 -12.81
CA LEU A 208 47.02 3.92 -11.53
C LEU A 208 48.08 2.85 -11.76
N ARG A 209 49.18 2.97 -11.05
CA ARG A 209 50.23 1.96 -10.94
C ARG A 209 50.44 1.66 -9.47
N VAL A 210 50.56 0.37 -9.16
CA VAL A 210 50.96 -0.10 -7.85
C VAL A 210 52.47 -0.03 -7.77
N PHE A 211 52.99 0.58 -6.72
CA PHE A 211 54.41 0.62 -6.40
C PHE A 211 54.67 -0.14 -5.11
N VAL A 212 55.71 -0.97 -5.11
CA VAL A 212 56.20 -1.68 -3.92
C VAL A 212 57.68 -1.36 -3.76
N ALA A 213 58.04 -0.72 -2.65
CA ALA A 213 59.42 -0.46 -2.25
C ALA A 213 59.79 -1.35 -1.06
N ALA A 214 60.77 -2.22 -1.25
CA ALA A 214 61.24 -3.16 -0.24
C ALA A 214 62.69 -2.86 0.17
N PRO A 215 62.98 -2.62 1.47
CA PRO A 215 64.34 -2.53 1.96
C PRO A 215 65.03 -3.89 1.83
N ILE A 216 66.27 -3.85 1.36
CA ILE A 216 67.16 -5.00 1.29
C ILE A 216 68.05 -4.97 2.53
N LEU A 217 67.89 -5.98 3.39
CA LEU A 217 68.56 -6.07 4.67
C LEU A 217 69.67 -7.13 4.65
N GLN A 218 70.80 -6.79 5.27
CA GLN A 218 71.87 -7.71 5.64
C GLN A 218 72.12 -7.53 7.15
N GLY A 219 71.72 -8.51 7.95
CA GLY A 219 71.62 -8.34 9.40
C GLY A 219 70.64 -7.23 9.79
N GLU A 220 71.07 -6.31 10.66
CA GLU A 220 70.28 -5.14 11.08
C GLU A 220 70.62 -3.87 10.28
N ARG A 221 71.10 -4.01 9.04
CA ARG A 221 71.46 -2.88 8.20
C ARG A 221 70.81 -2.97 6.83
N ILE A 222 70.42 -1.81 6.31
CA ILE A 222 69.80 -1.63 4.99
C ILE A 222 70.93 -1.38 4.00
N VAL A 223 71.11 -2.29 3.05
CA VAL A 223 72.21 -2.24 2.07
C VAL A 223 71.76 -1.77 0.69
N ALA A 224 70.45 -1.85 0.41
CA ALA A 224 69.85 -1.40 -0.84
C ALA A 224 68.32 -1.33 -0.69
N VAL A 225 67.64 -0.92 -1.76
CA VAL A 225 66.18 -0.90 -1.87
C VAL A 225 65.76 -1.43 -3.24
N ALA A 226 64.78 -2.34 -3.26
CA ALA A 226 64.12 -2.79 -4.48
C ALA A 226 62.81 -2.02 -4.66
N LEU A 227 62.68 -1.28 -5.77
CA LEU A 227 61.47 -0.61 -6.19
C LEU A 227 60.85 -1.37 -7.37
N LEU A 228 59.63 -1.85 -7.20
CA LEU A 228 58.88 -2.53 -8.24
C LEU A 228 57.58 -1.79 -8.55
N TRP A 229 57.15 -1.81 -9.80
CA TRP A 229 55.88 -1.21 -10.20
C TRP A 229 55.18 -1.97 -11.31
N ARG A 230 53.84 -2.02 -11.26
CA ARG A 230 53.01 -2.62 -12.31
C ARG A 230 51.64 -1.97 -12.37
N THR A 231 51.07 -1.93 -13.57
CA THR A 231 49.69 -1.51 -13.80
C THR A 231 48.76 -2.72 -13.55
N PRO A 232 47.75 -2.63 -12.66
CA PRO A 232 46.77 -3.69 -12.49
C PRO A 232 46.04 -4.01 -13.80
N ALA A 233 45.55 -5.24 -13.93
CA ALA A 233 44.70 -5.63 -15.05
C ALA A 233 43.50 -4.68 -15.18
N SER A 234 43.12 -4.33 -16.41
CA SER A 234 41.99 -3.41 -16.58
C SER A 234 40.67 -4.13 -16.32
N LEU A 235 39.76 -3.47 -15.61
CA LEU A 235 38.44 -3.99 -15.28
C LEU A 235 37.74 -4.59 -16.51
N SER A 236 37.80 -3.92 -17.65
CA SER A 236 37.25 -4.38 -18.93
C SER A 236 37.85 -5.64 -19.54
N GLN A 237 39.14 -5.91 -19.38
CA GLN A 237 39.76 -7.14 -19.87
C GLN A 237 39.16 -8.31 -19.08
N VAL A 238 38.94 -8.08 -17.79
CA VAL A 238 38.32 -9.05 -16.90
C VAL A 238 36.82 -9.18 -17.13
N LEU A 239 36.09 -8.06 -17.33
CA LEU A 239 34.68 -8.06 -17.70
C LEU A 239 34.44 -8.72 -19.06
N HIS A 240 35.33 -8.54 -20.05
CA HIS A 240 35.26 -9.26 -21.33
C HIS A 240 35.40 -10.77 -21.13
N GLY A 241 36.36 -11.21 -20.30
CA GLY A 241 36.52 -12.62 -19.93
C GLY A 241 35.30 -13.20 -19.21
N LYS A 242 34.53 -12.36 -18.50
CA LYS A 242 33.31 -12.74 -17.77
C LYS A 242 32.00 -12.31 -18.43
N ARG A 243 32.04 -11.87 -19.70
CA ARG A 243 30.87 -11.27 -20.38
C ARG A 243 29.63 -12.15 -20.41
N TYR A 244 29.80 -13.48 -20.51
CA TYR A 244 28.67 -14.41 -20.49
C TYR A 244 28.01 -14.49 -19.11
N HIS A 245 28.77 -14.38 -18.01
CA HIS A 245 28.19 -14.30 -16.67
C HIS A 245 27.44 -12.98 -16.47
N LEU A 246 27.97 -11.88 -17.00
CA LEU A 246 27.28 -10.58 -16.95
C LEU A 246 25.98 -10.62 -17.77
N LEU A 247 26.02 -11.16 -18.99
CA LEU A 247 24.83 -11.33 -19.83
C LEU A 247 23.80 -12.26 -19.17
N ALA A 248 24.25 -13.34 -18.51
CA ALA A 248 23.36 -14.21 -17.75
C ALA A 248 22.72 -13.49 -16.55
N ALA A 249 23.48 -12.65 -15.83
CA ALA A 249 22.95 -11.84 -14.74
C ALA A 249 21.93 -10.80 -15.23
N VAL A 250 22.20 -10.13 -16.35
CA VAL A 250 21.25 -9.21 -17.01
C VAL A 250 20.00 -9.95 -17.48
N GLY A 251 20.16 -11.12 -18.08
CA GLY A 251 19.05 -11.98 -18.49
C GLY A 251 18.19 -12.42 -17.32
N LEU A 252 18.81 -12.82 -16.20
CA LEU A 252 18.11 -13.16 -14.96
C LEU A 252 17.34 -11.97 -14.39
N LEU A 253 17.93 -10.76 -14.40
CA LEU A 253 17.24 -9.54 -14.01
C LEU A 253 16.02 -9.29 -14.90
N LEU A 254 16.18 -9.39 -16.21
CA LEU A 254 15.08 -9.18 -17.16
C LEU A 254 13.94 -10.19 -16.94
N VAL A 255 14.27 -11.47 -16.78
CA VAL A 255 13.30 -12.53 -16.47
C VAL A 255 12.58 -12.24 -15.17
N THR A 256 13.31 -11.79 -14.14
CA THR A 256 12.72 -11.42 -12.84
C THR A 256 11.75 -10.26 -12.97
N VAL A 257 12.12 -9.21 -13.71
CA VAL A 257 11.25 -8.05 -13.98
C VAL A 257 10.00 -8.45 -14.76
N ILE A 258 10.15 -9.29 -15.80
CA ILE A 258 9.03 -9.79 -16.59
C ILE A 258 8.10 -10.64 -15.71
N ALA A 259 8.64 -11.60 -14.96
CA ALA A 259 7.87 -12.45 -14.06
C ALA A 259 7.09 -11.62 -13.04
N MET A 260 7.71 -10.56 -12.51
CA MET A 260 7.08 -9.67 -11.54
C MET A 260 5.97 -8.80 -12.15
N SER A 261 6.17 -8.32 -13.39
CA SER A 261 5.14 -7.61 -14.16
C SER A 261 3.93 -8.51 -14.45
N VAL A 262 4.19 -9.75 -14.87
CA VAL A 262 3.16 -10.77 -15.09
C VAL A 262 2.40 -11.08 -13.80
N LEU A 263 3.12 -11.28 -12.69
CA LEU A 263 2.51 -11.50 -11.38
C LEU A 263 1.60 -10.35 -10.96
N THR A 264 2.06 -9.10 -11.11
CA THR A 264 1.27 -7.90 -10.78
C THR A 264 0.03 -7.79 -11.66
N SER A 265 0.16 -8.12 -12.95
CA SER A 265 -0.96 -8.14 -13.90
C SER A 265 -2.06 -9.12 -13.47
N PHE A 266 -1.69 -10.34 -13.08
CA PHE A 266 -2.65 -11.35 -12.64
C PHE A 266 -3.21 -11.11 -11.23
N THR A 267 -2.43 -10.52 -10.33
CA THR A 267 -2.81 -10.32 -8.92
C THR A 267 -3.62 -9.04 -8.68
N VAL A 268 -3.44 -8.01 -9.53
CA VAL A 268 -4.03 -6.67 -9.32
C VAL A 268 -4.84 -6.22 -10.52
N VAL A 269 -4.20 -6.14 -11.70
CA VAL A 269 -4.79 -5.46 -12.87
C VAL A 269 -5.99 -6.23 -13.43
N GLN A 270 -5.86 -7.55 -13.61
CA GLN A 270 -6.95 -8.36 -14.15
C GLN A 270 -8.18 -8.42 -13.25
N PRO A 271 -8.09 -8.70 -11.93
CA PRO A 271 -9.25 -8.66 -11.04
C PRO A 271 -9.94 -7.29 -11.03
N LEU A 272 -9.17 -6.20 -11.02
CA LEU A 272 -9.71 -4.85 -11.05
C LEU A 272 -10.48 -4.57 -12.35
N ARG A 273 -9.92 -4.95 -13.51
CA ARG A 273 -10.61 -4.84 -14.81
C ARG A 273 -11.92 -5.62 -14.84
N LYS A 274 -11.95 -6.82 -14.26
CA LYS A 274 -13.18 -7.63 -14.16
C LYS A 274 -14.25 -6.95 -13.30
N LEU A 275 -13.88 -6.39 -12.14
CA LEU A 275 -14.79 -5.64 -11.28
C LEU A 275 -15.36 -4.40 -11.99
N VAL A 276 -14.51 -3.66 -12.71
CA VAL A 276 -14.95 -2.50 -13.50
C VAL A 276 -15.95 -2.92 -14.58
N GLN A 277 -15.69 -4.01 -15.31
CA GLN A 277 -16.61 -4.53 -16.32
C GLN A 277 -17.96 -4.98 -15.71
N GLN A 278 -17.92 -5.67 -14.56
CA GLN A 278 -19.13 -6.06 -13.84
C GLN A 278 -19.94 -4.85 -13.37
N ALA A 279 -19.27 -3.82 -12.85
CA ALA A 279 -19.92 -2.57 -12.44
C ALA A 279 -20.57 -1.85 -13.63
N GLN A 280 -19.90 -1.79 -14.79
CA GLN A 280 -20.45 -1.20 -16.01
C GLN A 280 -21.71 -1.94 -16.50
N ARG A 281 -21.72 -3.28 -16.44
CA ARG A 281 -22.91 -4.09 -16.76
C ARG A 281 -24.06 -3.83 -15.79
N ALA A 282 -23.76 -3.70 -14.50
CA ALA A 282 -24.76 -3.34 -13.50
C ALA A 282 -25.38 -1.95 -13.76
N THR A 283 -24.57 -0.97 -14.15
CA THR A 283 -25.08 0.36 -14.54
C THR A 283 -25.92 0.32 -15.83
N ALA A 284 -25.71 -0.67 -16.69
CA ALA A 284 -26.54 -0.89 -17.87
C ALA A 284 -27.87 -1.61 -17.55
N GLY A 285 -28.14 -1.94 -16.27
CA GLY A 285 -29.37 -2.57 -15.84
C GLY A 285 -29.40 -4.10 -15.92
N GLU A 286 -28.25 -4.74 -16.17
CA GLU A 286 -28.15 -6.21 -16.12
C GLU A 286 -28.28 -6.71 -14.66
N LYS A 287 -29.35 -7.45 -14.37
CA LYS A 287 -29.58 -8.09 -13.08
C LYS A 287 -28.51 -9.16 -12.79
N GLY A 288 -28.01 -9.19 -11.56
CA GLY A 288 -26.97 -10.14 -11.17
C GLY A 288 -25.61 -9.96 -11.86
N ALA A 289 -25.36 -8.80 -12.50
CA ALA A 289 -24.10 -8.55 -13.22
C ALA A 289 -22.85 -8.52 -12.33
N VAL A 290 -23.01 -8.23 -11.03
CA VAL A 290 -21.92 -8.17 -10.05
C VAL A 290 -21.94 -9.41 -9.19
N THR A 291 -20.91 -10.25 -9.33
CA THR A 291 -20.72 -11.44 -8.52
C THR A 291 -19.40 -11.37 -7.76
N PRO A 292 -19.32 -11.92 -6.54
CA PRO A 292 -18.07 -11.96 -5.79
C PRO A 292 -16.97 -12.66 -6.58
N LEU A 293 -15.77 -12.09 -6.61
CA LEU A 293 -14.63 -12.75 -7.23
C LEU A 293 -14.34 -14.09 -6.52
N ALA A 294 -14.23 -15.17 -7.29
CA ALA A 294 -14.10 -16.53 -6.72
C ALA A 294 -12.81 -16.75 -5.91
N ARG A 295 -11.69 -16.10 -6.31
CA ARG A 295 -10.37 -16.29 -5.69
C ARG A 295 -9.49 -15.02 -5.74
N PRO A 296 -9.84 -13.94 -5.02
CA PRO A 296 -8.98 -12.76 -4.92
C PRO A 296 -7.69 -13.10 -4.16
N ILE A 297 -6.54 -12.78 -4.77
CA ILE A 297 -5.21 -13.11 -4.23
C ILE A 297 -4.84 -12.16 -3.08
N THR A 298 -5.12 -10.87 -3.23
CA THR A 298 -4.88 -9.84 -2.22
C THR A 298 -6.12 -9.58 -1.38
N ARG A 299 -5.92 -9.12 -0.14
CA ARG A 299 -7.01 -8.79 0.78
C ARG A 299 -7.82 -7.59 0.28
N GLU A 300 -7.14 -6.55 -0.19
CA GLU A 300 -7.75 -5.31 -0.63
C GLU A 300 -8.70 -5.51 -1.82
N ILE A 301 -8.34 -6.38 -2.78
CA ILE A 301 -9.22 -6.73 -3.90
C ILE A 301 -10.44 -7.54 -3.44
N ALA A 302 -10.27 -8.39 -2.42
CA ALA A 302 -11.39 -9.14 -1.85
C ALA A 302 -12.38 -8.20 -1.16
N ASP A 303 -11.88 -7.29 -0.33
CA ASP A 303 -12.69 -6.31 0.40
C ASP A 303 -13.43 -5.40 -0.60
N LEU A 304 -12.74 -4.94 -1.65
CA LEU A 304 -13.36 -4.18 -2.75
C LEU A 304 -14.46 -4.99 -3.47
N SER A 305 -14.19 -6.25 -3.81
CA SER A 305 -15.19 -7.11 -4.45
C SER A 305 -16.45 -7.25 -3.59
N HIS A 306 -16.29 -7.48 -2.27
CA HIS A 306 -17.42 -7.58 -1.36
C HIS A 306 -18.21 -6.27 -1.24
N ALA A 307 -17.51 -5.14 -1.13
CA ALA A 307 -18.16 -3.82 -1.07
C ALA A 307 -18.97 -3.54 -2.35
N VAL A 308 -18.40 -3.79 -3.53
CA VAL A 308 -19.07 -3.56 -4.82
C VAL A 308 -20.27 -4.50 -5.00
N THR A 309 -20.15 -5.78 -4.67
CA THR A 309 -21.29 -6.72 -4.72
C THR A 309 -22.41 -6.31 -3.78
N THR A 310 -22.09 -5.89 -2.55
CA THR A 310 -23.09 -5.44 -1.57
C THR A 310 -23.83 -4.20 -2.07
N MET A 311 -23.09 -3.21 -2.58
CA MET A 311 -23.67 -1.99 -3.16
C MET A 311 -24.60 -2.31 -4.34
N ALA A 312 -24.16 -3.18 -5.24
CA ALA A 312 -24.95 -3.60 -6.40
C ALA A 312 -26.25 -4.30 -5.98
N GLY A 313 -26.20 -5.19 -4.99
CA GLY A 313 -27.39 -5.85 -4.45
C GLY A 313 -28.39 -4.87 -3.82
N HIS A 314 -27.92 -3.87 -3.05
CA HIS A 314 -28.78 -2.84 -2.47
C HIS A 314 -29.45 -1.98 -3.56
N LEU A 315 -28.70 -1.63 -4.61
CA LEU A 315 -29.22 -0.85 -5.73
C LEU A 315 -30.27 -1.62 -6.52
N GLU A 316 -30.05 -2.91 -6.77
CA GLU A 316 -30.99 -3.80 -7.45
C GLU A 316 -32.29 -3.95 -6.65
N GLN A 317 -32.20 -4.20 -5.34
CA GLN A 317 -33.36 -4.28 -4.45
C GLN A 317 -34.16 -2.97 -4.44
N ARG A 318 -33.49 -1.81 -4.40
CA ARG A 318 -34.16 -0.51 -4.42
C ARG A 318 -34.84 -0.25 -5.77
N ALA A 319 -34.20 -0.62 -6.88
CA ALA A 319 -34.79 -0.48 -8.21
C ALA A 319 -36.03 -1.38 -8.38
N ASP A 320 -35.98 -2.62 -7.89
CA ASP A 320 -37.13 -3.53 -7.92
C ASP A 320 -38.27 -3.03 -7.02
N TYR A 321 -37.96 -2.50 -5.83
CA TYR A 321 -38.95 -1.86 -4.97
C TYR A 321 -39.66 -0.71 -5.67
N ILE A 322 -38.91 0.23 -6.28
CA ILE A 322 -39.47 1.38 -7.00
C ILE A 322 -40.34 0.90 -8.18
N ARG A 323 -39.90 -0.12 -8.93
CA ARG A 323 -40.68 -0.66 -10.06
C ARG A 323 -42.01 -1.26 -9.60
N THR A 324 -41.99 -2.11 -8.58
CA THR A 324 -43.20 -2.73 -8.02
C THR A 324 -44.14 -1.67 -7.43
N PHE A 325 -43.58 -0.70 -6.71
CA PHE A 325 -44.33 0.41 -6.15
C PHE A 325 -45.03 1.24 -7.24
N ALA A 326 -44.31 1.64 -8.29
CA ALA A 326 -44.87 2.40 -9.41
C ALA A 326 -45.97 1.63 -10.15
N ALA A 327 -45.81 0.31 -10.30
CA ALA A 327 -46.83 -0.55 -10.90
C ALA A 327 -48.12 -0.59 -10.06
N HIS A 328 -47.99 -0.72 -8.73
CA HIS A 328 -49.14 -0.70 -7.81
C HIS A 328 -49.85 0.66 -7.83
N VAL A 329 -49.11 1.78 -7.73
CA VAL A 329 -49.68 3.14 -7.81
C VAL A 329 -50.49 3.32 -9.10
N SER A 330 -49.92 2.92 -10.24
CA SER A 330 -50.58 3.04 -11.55
C SER A 330 -51.89 2.23 -11.59
N HIS A 331 -51.89 1.04 -10.99
CA HIS A 331 -53.06 0.18 -10.94
C HIS A 331 -54.16 0.77 -10.04
N GLU A 332 -53.79 1.34 -8.89
CA GLU A 332 -54.72 1.97 -7.95
C GLU A 332 -55.36 3.25 -8.51
N PHE A 333 -54.63 4.04 -9.29
CA PHE A 333 -55.18 5.24 -9.95
C PHE A 333 -56.13 4.91 -11.10
N LYS A 334 -55.87 3.84 -11.85
CA LYS A 334 -56.66 3.47 -13.03
C LYS A 334 -58.13 3.22 -12.70
N THR A 335 -58.42 2.60 -11.55
CA THR A 335 -59.79 2.26 -11.13
C THR A 335 -60.69 3.48 -10.92
N PRO A 336 -60.39 4.42 -10.00
CA PRO A 336 -61.23 5.61 -9.78
C PRO A 336 -61.24 6.53 -11.01
N LEU A 337 -60.14 6.64 -11.77
CA LEU A 337 -60.14 7.40 -13.02
C LEU A 337 -61.09 6.81 -14.07
N ALA A 338 -61.17 5.49 -14.18
CA ALA A 338 -62.12 4.83 -15.08
C ALA A 338 -63.57 5.02 -14.62
N ALA A 339 -63.82 4.95 -13.31
CA ALA A 339 -65.15 5.17 -12.73
C ALA A 339 -65.62 6.63 -12.94
N ILE A 340 -64.76 7.61 -12.66
CA ILE A 340 -65.01 9.03 -12.94
C ILE A 340 -65.34 9.23 -14.42
N ARG A 341 -64.51 8.69 -15.32
CA ARG A 341 -64.73 8.84 -16.75
C ARG A 341 -66.05 8.20 -17.20
N GLY A 342 -66.37 7.01 -16.72
CA GLY A 342 -67.64 6.34 -17.04
C GLY A 342 -68.86 7.09 -16.50
N ALA A 343 -68.78 7.64 -15.29
CA ALA A 343 -69.85 8.47 -14.73
C ALA A 343 -70.05 9.77 -15.53
N VAL A 344 -68.96 10.41 -15.96
CA VAL A 344 -69.03 11.59 -16.85
C VAL A 344 -69.63 11.23 -18.22
N GLU A 345 -69.25 10.10 -18.81
CA GLU A 345 -69.81 9.62 -20.09
C GLU A 345 -71.33 9.38 -19.97
N LEU A 346 -71.78 8.67 -18.94
CA LEU A 346 -73.21 8.43 -18.68
C LEU A 346 -73.99 9.73 -18.43
N LEU A 347 -73.42 10.64 -17.65
CA LEU A 347 -74.03 11.95 -17.40
C LEU A 347 -74.14 12.78 -18.69
N ARG A 348 -73.19 12.68 -19.63
CA ARG A 348 -73.26 13.39 -20.92
C ARG A 348 -74.28 12.77 -21.87
N ASP A 349 -74.33 11.44 -21.96
CA ASP A 349 -75.16 10.73 -22.93
C ASP A 349 -76.64 10.67 -22.52
N HIS A 350 -76.94 10.69 -21.21
CA HIS A 350 -78.29 10.49 -20.69
C HIS A 350 -78.82 11.65 -19.82
N LEU A 351 -78.17 12.83 -19.86
CA LEU A 351 -78.49 13.95 -18.97
C LEU A 351 -79.98 14.33 -18.95
N GLU A 352 -80.60 14.36 -20.13
CA GLU A 352 -82.00 14.77 -20.33
C GLU A 352 -83.00 13.67 -19.97
N THR A 353 -82.58 12.40 -20.04
CA THR A 353 -83.42 11.23 -19.77
C THR A 353 -83.33 10.73 -18.32
N MET A 354 -82.30 11.16 -17.58
CA MET A 354 -82.08 10.76 -16.19
C MET A 354 -82.96 11.56 -15.23
N THR A 355 -83.46 10.87 -14.20
CA THR A 355 -84.13 11.52 -13.07
C THR A 355 -83.16 12.38 -12.26
N ALA A 356 -83.67 13.37 -11.54
CA ALA A 356 -82.84 14.21 -10.65
C ALA A 356 -82.08 13.37 -9.61
N ALA A 357 -82.70 12.30 -9.09
CA ALA A 357 -82.09 11.41 -8.11
C ALA A 357 -80.93 10.58 -8.70
N GLU A 358 -81.05 10.11 -9.94
CA GLU A 358 -79.96 9.41 -10.62
C GLU A 358 -78.78 10.35 -10.89
N ARG A 359 -79.05 11.57 -11.36
CA ARG A 359 -78.02 12.59 -11.59
C ARG A 359 -77.23 12.90 -10.31
N GLU A 360 -77.95 13.11 -9.20
CA GLU A 360 -77.34 13.36 -7.90
C GLU A 360 -76.46 12.19 -7.46
N ARG A 361 -76.90 10.95 -7.70
CA ARG A 361 -76.11 9.75 -7.39
C ARG A 361 -74.80 9.69 -8.19
N PHE A 362 -74.82 10.00 -9.49
CA PHE A 362 -73.59 10.01 -10.29
C PHE A 362 -72.65 11.16 -9.89
N LEU A 363 -73.18 12.33 -9.55
CA LEU A 363 -72.39 13.44 -9.02
C LEU A 363 -71.76 13.08 -7.66
N GLY A 364 -72.51 12.42 -6.77
CA GLY A 364 -71.99 11.90 -5.51
C GLY A 364 -70.87 10.87 -5.72
N ASN A 365 -71.06 9.91 -6.64
CA ASN A 365 -70.02 8.94 -6.97
C ASN A 365 -68.74 9.61 -7.52
N LEU A 366 -68.88 10.66 -8.34
CA LEU A 366 -67.76 11.44 -8.85
C LEU A 366 -66.97 12.12 -7.73
N ASP A 367 -67.68 12.75 -6.78
CA ASP A 367 -67.07 13.41 -5.64
C ASP A 367 -66.35 12.40 -4.72
N ASP A 368 -66.97 11.24 -4.47
CA ASP A 368 -66.39 10.15 -3.69
C ASP A 368 -65.09 9.60 -4.31
N ASP A 369 -65.09 9.36 -5.64
CA ASP A 369 -63.91 8.90 -6.36
C ASP A 369 -62.80 9.96 -6.42
N ALA A 370 -63.16 11.24 -6.58
CA ALA A 370 -62.22 12.35 -6.53
C ALA A 370 -61.59 12.50 -5.13
N ALA A 371 -62.40 12.45 -4.07
CA ALA A 371 -61.93 12.45 -2.69
C ALA A 371 -61.05 11.22 -2.39
N ARG A 372 -61.36 10.05 -2.97
CA ARG A 372 -60.51 8.86 -2.85
C ARG A 372 -59.15 9.07 -3.50
N LEU A 373 -59.10 9.62 -4.71
CA LEU A 373 -57.84 9.96 -5.39
C LEU A 373 -57.01 10.96 -4.58
N GLU A 374 -57.64 12.01 -4.05
CA GLU A 374 -56.97 13.01 -3.22
C GLU A 374 -56.35 12.38 -1.96
N ARG A 375 -57.13 11.56 -1.23
CA ARG A 375 -56.62 10.83 -0.07
C ARG A 375 -55.42 9.94 -0.43
N MET A 376 -55.46 9.30 -1.60
CA MET A 376 -54.35 8.43 -2.02
C MET A 376 -53.09 9.24 -2.37
N VAL A 377 -53.23 10.37 -3.08
CA VAL A 377 -52.10 11.27 -3.38
C VAL A 377 -51.47 11.79 -2.09
N ARG A 378 -52.28 12.25 -1.13
CA ARG A 378 -51.79 12.70 0.19
C ARG A 378 -51.01 11.59 0.89
N ARG A 379 -51.56 10.37 0.96
CA ARG A 379 -50.88 9.22 1.58
C ARG A 379 -49.58 8.81 0.88
N LEU A 380 -49.51 8.93 -0.46
CA LEU A 380 -48.28 8.69 -1.21
C LEU A 380 -47.21 9.75 -0.92
N LEU A 381 -47.61 11.02 -0.80
CA LEU A 381 -46.71 12.10 -0.40
C LEU A 381 -46.22 11.91 1.03
N ASP A 382 -47.08 11.48 1.94
CA ASP A 382 -46.70 11.17 3.32
C ASP A 382 -45.69 10.02 3.38
N LEU A 383 -45.90 8.96 2.60
CA LEU A 383 -44.94 7.86 2.49
C LEU A 383 -43.60 8.33 1.90
N ALA A 384 -43.62 9.11 0.81
CA ALA A 384 -42.40 9.63 0.20
C ALA A 384 -41.63 10.59 1.12
N ARG A 385 -42.35 11.38 1.93
CA ARG A 385 -41.74 12.23 2.97
C ARG A 385 -41.14 11.37 4.08
N ALA A 386 -41.84 10.33 4.54
CA ALA A 386 -41.35 9.40 5.56
C ALA A 386 -40.02 8.74 5.18
N ASP A 387 -39.82 8.42 3.89
CA ASP A 387 -38.58 7.83 3.39
C ASP A 387 -37.36 8.79 3.40
N VAL A 388 -37.60 10.11 3.48
CA VAL A 388 -36.55 11.15 3.48
C VAL A 388 -36.38 11.79 4.87
N LEU A 389 -37.40 11.69 5.72
CA LEU A 389 -37.36 12.20 7.09
C LEU A 389 -36.30 11.48 7.91
N GLN A 390 -35.48 12.27 8.60
CA GLN A 390 -34.60 11.80 9.66
C GLN A 390 -35.05 12.47 10.95
N ALA A 391 -35.11 11.69 12.05
CA ALA A 391 -35.40 12.24 13.37
C ALA A 391 -34.49 13.44 13.67
N ALA A 392 -35.09 14.59 13.91
CA ALA A 392 -34.36 15.78 14.30
C ALA A 392 -34.23 15.82 15.82
N SER A 393 -33.11 16.34 16.33
CA SER A 393 -32.94 16.53 17.78
C SER A 393 -33.98 17.48 18.38
N SER A 394 -34.59 18.35 17.56
CA SER A 394 -35.66 19.26 17.97
C SER A 394 -37.01 18.57 18.18
N ASP A 395 -37.23 17.40 17.59
CA ASP A 395 -38.52 16.70 17.60
C ASP A 395 -38.95 16.39 19.03
N ARG A 396 -40.19 16.76 19.32
CA ARG A 396 -40.81 16.66 20.63
C ARG A 396 -42.32 16.62 20.45
N ALA A 397 -42.98 15.67 21.11
CA ALA A 397 -44.43 15.59 21.17
C ALA A 397 -44.87 15.24 22.59
N ARG A 398 -45.80 16.01 23.13
CA ARG A 398 -46.49 15.69 24.39
C ARG A 398 -47.57 14.67 24.11
N VAL A 399 -47.27 13.40 24.38
CA VAL A 399 -48.11 12.27 23.96
C VAL A 399 -49.49 12.33 24.60
N ASP A 400 -49.57 12.78 25.84
CA ASP A 400 -50.81 12.98 26.59
C ASP A 400 -51.74 14.01 25.92
N GLU A 401 -51.21 15.16 25.50
CA GLU A 401 -51.98 16.22 24.85
C GLU A 401 -52.52 15.76 23.49
N VAL A 402 -51.67 15.11 22.68
CA VAL A 402 -52.06 14.59 21.36
C VAL A 402 -53.16 13.53 21.47
N ILE A 403 -53.01 12.56 22.37
CA ILE A 403 -54.02 11.51 22.59
C ILE A 403 -55.36 12.12 23.02
N ARG A 404 -55.36 13.05 23.99
CA ARG A 404 -56.60 13.70 24.47
C ARG A 404 -57.29 14.49 23.37
N ARG A 405 -56.53 15.28 22.60
CA ARG A 405 -57.05 16.09 21.49
C ARG A 405 -57.67 15.23 20.39
N LEU A 406 -56.99 14.15 20.00
CA LEU A 406 -57.51 13.20 19.02
C LEU A 406 -58.75 12.46 19.52
N ALA A 407 -58.74 11.99 20.77
CA ALA A 407 -59.91 11.31 21.35
C ALA A 407 -61.14 12.21 21.37
N ALA A 408 -60.99 13.51 21.68
CA ALA A 408 -62.09 14.47 21.61
C ALA A 408 -62.59 14.65 20.16
N ARG A 409 -61.67 14.89 19.22
CA ARG A 409 -62.01 15.07 17.79
C ARG A 409 -62.77 13.86 17.22
N TYR A 410 -62.31 12.64 17.48
CA TYR A 410 -62.95 11.45 16.94
C TYR A 410 -64.29 11.14 17.62
N ARG A 411 -64.48 11.51 18.89
CA ARG A 411 -65.79 11.47 19.56
C ARG A 411 -66.81 12.39 18.87
N GLU A 412 -66.41 13.59 18.47
CA GLU A 412 -67.27 14.50 17.69
C GLU A 412 -67.62 13.94 16.30
N LEU A 413 -66.72 13.14 15.72
CA LEU A 413 -66.94 12.42 14.46
C LEU A 413 -67.77 11.13 14.62
N GLY A 414 -68.31 10.87 15.81
CA GLY A 414 -69.17 9.73 16.10
C GLY A 414 -68.44 8.41 16.41
N LEU A 415 -67.13 8.44 16.66
CA LEU A 415 -66.35 7.28 17.11
C LEU A 415 -66.17 7.32 18.64
N PRO A 416 -66.74 6.38 19.41
CA PRO A 416 -66.46 6.27 20.85
C PRO A 416 -64.98 5.99 21.11
N VAL A 417 -64.24 6.98 21.64
CA VAL A 417 -62.82 6.81 22.02
C VAL A 417 -62.65 6.99 23.53
N SER A 418 -62.27 5.89 24.20
CA SER A 418 -61.94 5.82 25.62
C SER A 418 -60.43 5.90 25.83
N VAL A 419 -60.00 6.84 26.67
CA VAL A 419 -58.59 6.99 27.04
C VAL A 419 -58.38 6.36 28.41
N VAL A 420 -57.45 5.40 28.51
CA VAL A 420 -57.13 4.73 29.78
C VAL A 420 -56.14 5.58 30.56
N GLU A 421 -56.58 6.04 31.73
CA GLU A 421 -55.75 6.82 32.64
C GLU A 421 -55.03 5.91 33.66
N PRO A 422 -53.85 6.33 34.17
CA PRO A 422 -53.15 7.57 33.83
C PRO A 422 -52.37 7.45 32.51
N LEU A 423 -52.48 8.47 31.64
CA LEU A 423 -51.51 8.63 30.55
C LEU A 423 -50.16 9.08 31.11
N VAL A 424 -49.07 8.45 30.66
CA VAL A 424 -47.72 8.89 31.01
C VAL A 424 -47.45 10.30 30.47
N ALA A 425 -47.09 11.22 31.36
CA ALA A 425 -46.64 12.57 31.02
C ALA A 425 -45.18 12.52 30.52
N GLY A 426 -44.99 12.10 29.28
CA GLY A 426 -43.68 11.97 28.63
C GLY A 426 -43.59 12.72 27.31
N ILE A 427 -42.40 13.27 27.02
CA ILE A 427 -42.11 13.87 25.71
C ILE A 427 -41.53 12.78 24.81
N ALA A 428 -42.22 12.42 23.74
CA ALA A 428 -41.68 11.51 22.73
C ALA A 428 -40.69 12.26 21.80
N ALA A 429 -39.64 11.59 21.36
CA ALA A 429 -38.67 12.11 20.38
C ALA A 429 -39.22 12.00 18.93
N ILE A 430 -40.41 12.54 18.72
CA ILE A 430 -41.12 12.59 17.44
C ILE A 430 -41.83 13.93 17.33
N ASN A 431 -42.01 14.44 16.12
CA ASN A 431 -42.76 15.66 15.90
C ASN A 431 -44.26 15.45 16.24
N GLU A 432 -44.90 16.45 16.83
CA GLU A 432 -46.32 16.42 17.22
C GLU A 432 -47.25 16.11 16.05
N ASP A 433 -47.05 16.75 14.88
CA ASP A 433 -47.84 16.52 13.67
C ASP A 433 -47.68 15.09 13.14
N VAL A 434 -46.47 14.53 13.27
CA VAL A 434 -46.17 13.16 12.85
C VAL A 434 -46.86 12.16 13.78
N LEU A 435 -46.80 12.38 15.09
CA LEU A 435 -47.52 11.56 16.06
C LEU A 435 -49.03 11.65 15.85
N GLU A 436 -49.55 12.84 15.59
CA GLU A 436 -50.96 13.06 15.29
C GLU A 436 -51.38 12.29 14.04
N SER A 437 -50.57 12.32 12.98
CA SER A 437 -50.79 11.56 11.74
C SER A 437 -50.78 10.05 11.99
N ILE A 438 -49.84 9.54 12.80
CA ILE A 438 -49.76 8.12 13.15
C ILE A 438 -51.05 7.66 13.85
N LEU A 439 -51.45 8.38 14.90
CA LEU A 439 -52.62 8.02 15.70
C LEU A 439 -53.93 8.22 14.93
N SER A 440 -54.03 9.28 14.12
CA SER A 440 -55.19 9.49 13.24
C SER A 440 -55.34 8.35 12.24
N ASN A 441 -54.25 7.84 11.67
CA ASN A 441 -54.30 6.68 10.77
C ASN A 441 -54.82 5.41 11.47
N LEU A 442 -54.45 5.18 12.73
CA LEU A 442 -54.95 4.03 13.50
C LEU A 442 -56.43 4.20 13.86
N LEU A 443 -56.85 5.41 14.24
CA LEU A 443 -58.24 5.73 14.56
C LEU A 443 -59.14 5.69 13.33
N ASP A 444 -58.67 6.17 12.17
CA ASP A 444 -59.36 6.06 10.89
C ASP A 444 -59.53 4.59 10.49
N ASN A 445 -58.49 3.76 10.68
CA ASN A 445 -58.58 2.33 10.43
C ASN A 445 -59.63 1.68 11.35
N ALA A 446 -59.63 2.00 12.64
CA ALA A 446 -60.63 1.49 13.57
C ALA A 446 -62.04 1.92 13.15
N ARG A 447 -62.26 3.19 12.81
CA ARG A 447 -63.56 3.68 12.32
C ARG A 447 -64.01 3.00 11.03
N GLN A 448 -63.10 2.75 10.09
CA GLN A 448 -63.43 2.16 8.79
C GLN A 448 -63.69 0.65 8.87
N HIS A 449 -62.94 -0.07 9.73
CA HIS A 449 -62.96 -1.53 9.79
C HIS A 449 -63.67 -2.10 11.02
N GLY A 450 -63.91 -1.28 12.03
CA GLY A 450 -64.40 -1.67 13.34
C GLY A 450 -65.91 -1.98 13.42
N GLY A 451 -66.68 -1.56 12.42
CA GLY A 451 -68.14 -1.67 12.44
C GLY A 451 -68.83 -0.42 12.99
N ALA A 452 -70.16 -0.48 13.14
CA ALA A 452 -71.00 0.69 13.43
C ALA A 452 -70.89 1.21 14.89
N GLU A 453 -70.42 0.40 15.83
CA GLU A 453 -70.31 0.76 17.26
C GLU A 453 -68.92 0.46 17.84
N VAL A 454 -67.87 0.66 17.05
CA VAL A 454 -66.52 0.32 17.51
C VAL A 454 -66.03 1.29 18.60
N THR A 455 -65.57 0.75 19.73
CA THR A 455 -64.96 1.52 20.82
C THR A 455 -63.44 1.40 20.74
N VAL A 456 -62.75 2.54 20.66
CA VAL A 456 -61.28 2.56 20.65
C VAL A 456 -60.75 2.88 22.04
N THR A 457 -59.85 2.02 22.53
CA THR A 457 -59.13 2.20 23.78
C THR A 457 -57.70 2.63 23.51
N VAL A 458 -57.29 3.80 24.02
CA VAL A 458 -55.89 4.26 23.94
C VAL A 458 -55.23 4.26 25.31
N ALA A 459 -54.11 3.55 25.44
CA ALA A 459 -53.30 3.50 26.66
C ALA A 459 -51.84 3.86 26.35
N CYS A 460 -51.15 4.55 27.27
CA CYS A 460 -49.74 4.90 27.14
C CYS A 460 -48.98 4.47 28.39
N ALA A 461 -47.86 3.76 28.23
CA ALA A 461 -47.01 3.32 29.35
C ALA A 461 -45.52 3.46 29.00
N ASP A 462 -44.69 3.70 30.02
CA ASP A 462 -43.23 3.65 29.88
C ASP A 462 -42.76 2.21 29.65
N PHE A 463 -41.81 2.04 28.74
CA PHE A 463 -41.25 0.76 28.37
C PHE A 463 -39.74 0.87 28.12
N GLY A 464 -38.94 0.06 28.81
CA GLY A 464 -37.47 0.08 28.71
C GLY A 464 -36.78 0.79 29.88
N ILE A 465 -35.45 0.65 29.97
CA ILE A 465 -34.63 1.16 31.10
C ILE A 465 -33.43 1.93 30.54
N GLY A 466 -33.12 3.11 31.09
CA GLY A 466 -31.92 3.90 30.76
C GLY A 466 -31.97 4.58 29.39
N ALA A 467 -30.88 4.53 28.61
CA ALA A 467 -30.75 5.19 27.30
C ALA A 467 -31.67 4.62 26.18
N LYS A 468 -32.55 3.67 26.51
CA LYS A 468 -33.55 3.05 25.62
C LYS A 468 -34.97 3.17 26.20
N ALA A 469 -35.26 4.20 26.98
CA ALA A 469 -36.62 4.48 27.41
C ALA A 469 -37.50 4.75 26.17
N MET A 470 -38.59 4.02 26.04
CA MET A 470 -39.58 4.12 24.97
C MET A 470 -40.95 4.36 25.59
N LEU A 471 -41.82 5.08 24.90
CA LEU A 471 -43.24 5.11 25.18
C LEU A 471 -43.95 4.06 24.34
N ARG A 472 -44.87 3.34 24.96
CA ARG A 472 -45.71 2.34 24.34
C ARG A 472 -47.16 2.83 24.32
N ILE A 473 -47.67 3.10 23.13
CA ILE A 473 -49.05 3.53 22.89
C ILE A 473 -49.82 2.33 22.32
N SER A 474 -50.83 1.86 23.05
CA SER A 474 -51.74 0.80 22.58
C SER A 474 -53.01 1.44 22.05
N VAL A 475 -53.41 1.11 20.83
CA VAL A 475 -54.71 1.47 20.23
C VAL A 475 -55.47 0.19 19.95
N SER A 476 -56.53 -0.07 20.71
CA SER A 476 -57.35 -1.30 20.59
C SER A 476 -58.76 -0.95 20.14
N ASP A 477 -59.27 -1.68 19.17
CA ASP A 477 -60.68 -1.67 18.78
C ASP A 477 -61.37 -3.00 19.12
N ASP A 478 -62.70 -3.00 19.21
CA ASP A 478 -63.57 -4.16 19.45
C ASP A 478 -64.28 -4.64 18.16
N GLY A 479 -63.67 -4.35 17.00
CA GLY A 479 -64.16 -4.78 15.69
C GLY A 479 -63.83 -6.24 15.35
N PRO A 480 -64.02 -6.69 14.10
CA PRO A 480 -63.75 -8.08 13.69
C PRO A 480 -62.26 -8.49 13.76
N GLY A 481 -61.36 -7.54 14.02
CA GLY A 481 -59.92 -7.76 14.08
C GLY A 481 -59.28 -8.08 12.72
N VAL A 482 -58.03 -8.53 12.77
CA VAL A 482 -57.24 -8.93 11.59
C VAL A 482 -57.07 -10.44 11.58
N SER A 483 -57.38 -11.09 10.46
CA SER A 483 -57.19 -12.54 10.33
C SER A 483 -55.70 -12.93 10.39
N ALA A 484 -55.41 -14.11 10.93
CA ALA A 484 -54.04 -14.61 11.06
C ALA A 484 -53.28 -14.68 9.71
N ALA A 485 -53.98 -14.98 8.61
CA ALA A 485 -53.39 -15.02 7.27
C ALA A 485 -52.96 -13.63 6.75
N ASN A 486 -53.57 -12.56 7.27
CA ASN A 486 -53.32 -11.18 6.84
C ASN A 486 -52.40 -10.41 7.80
N ALA A 487 -52.22 -10.89 9.04
CA ALA A 487 -51.48 -10.19 10.10
C ALA A 487 -50.07 -9.73 9.71
N THR A 488 -49.36 -10.48 8.86
CA THR A 488 -48.01 -10.10 8.38
C THR A 488 -48.04 -9.12 7.22
N ARG A 489 -49.15 -9.08 6.47
CA ARG A 489 -49.31 -8.31 5.23
C ARG A 489 -49.96 -6.96 5.44
N VAL A 490 -50.61 -6.71 6.59
CA VAL A 490 -51.29 -5.44 6.88
C VAL A 490 -50.37 -4.21 6.83
N PHE A 491 -49.06 -4.39 6.95
CA PHE A 491 -48.07 -3.31 6.83
C PHE A 491 -47.47 -3.19 5.42
N GLU A 492 -47.82 -4.07 4.49
CA GLU A 492 -47.40 -3.97 3.10
C GLU A 492 -48.16 -2.82 2.41
N PRO A 493 -47.48 -1.92 1.66
CA PRO A 493 -48.16 -0.88 0.90
C PRO A 493 -49.21 -1.47 -0.05
N PHE A 494 -50.37 -0.83 -0.13
CA PHE A 494 -51.53 -1.19 -0.97
C PHE A 494 -52.27 -2.46 -0.54
N PHE A 495 -51.88 -3.10 0.56
CA PHE A 495 -52.65 -4.20 1.12
C PHE A 495 -53.91 -3.69 1.85
N THR A 496 -55.09 -4.14 1.44
CA THR A 496 -56.35 -3.80 2.10
C THR A 496 -57.39 -4.91 1.91
N THR A 497 -58.19 -5.15 2.94
CA THR A 497 -59.36 -6.05 2.91
C THR A 497 -60.66 -5.30 2.61
N ALA A 498 -60.68 -3.97 2.71
CA ALA A 498 -61.88 -3.13 2.57
C ALA A 498 -61.83 -2.25 1.31
N ARG A 499 -61.34 -2.82 0.19
CA ARG A 499 -61.16 -2.08 -1.06
C ARG A 499 -62.47 -1.45 -1.57
N ALA A 500 -63.59 -2.15 -1.42
CA ALA A 500 -64.92 -1.68 -1.80
C ALA A 500 -65.45 -0.52 -0.94
N GLN A 501 -64.88 -0.30 0.25
CA GLN A 501 -65.25 0.77 1.18
C GLN A 501 -64.23 1.92 1.13
N GLY A 502 -63.45 2.01 0.05
CA GLY A 502 -62.49 3.10 -0.17
C GLY A 502 -61.13 2.93 0.48
N GLY A 503 -60.82 1.77 1.08
CA GLY A 503 -59.51 1.50 1.67
C GLY A 503 -58.38 1.56 0.62
N THR A 504 -57.33 2.33 0.90
CA THR A 504 -56.17 2.50 0.02
C THR A 504 -55.03 1.53 0.33
N GLY A 505 -55.03 0.93 1.51
CA GLY A 505 -53.96 0.02 1.98
C GLY A 505 -52.62 0.70 2.24
N LEU A 506 -52.59 2.04 2.27
CA LEU A 506 -51.35 2.81 2.52
C LEU A 506 -51.19 3.23 3.98
N GLY A 507 -52.26 3.29 4.76
CA GLY A 507 -52.23 3.88 6.11
C GLY A 507 -51.23 3.23 7.05
N LEU A 508 -51.29 1.91 7.22
CA LEU A 508 -50.37 1.19 8.11
C LEU A 508 -48.93 1.17 7.61
N ALA A 509 -48.72 1.17 6.29
CA ALA A 509 -47.40 1.28 5.69
C ALA A 509 -46.76 2.66 5.95
N VAL A 510 -47.56 3.74 5.87
CA VAL A 510 -47.15 5.10 6.25
C VAL A 510 -46.80 5.16 7.74
N VAL A 511 -47.66 4.63 8.62
CA VAL A 511 -47.41 4.58 10.08
C VAL A 511 -46.09 3.86 10.37
N LYS A 512 -45.87 2.68 9.77
CA LYS A 512 -44.63 1.91 9.95
C LYS A 512 -43.40 2.69 9.49
N SER A 513 -43.49 3.39 8.36
CA SER A 513 -42.37 4.17 7.80
C SER A 513 -42.05 5.40 8.65
N LEU A 514 -43.09 6.14 9.08
CA LEU A 514 -42.93 7.29 9.98
C LEU A 514 -42.32 6.88 11.32
N LEU A 515 -42.75 5.76 11.89
CA LEU A 515 -42.18 5.25 13.14
C LEU A 515 -40.72 4.82 12.96
N ALA A 516 -40.41 4.08 11.89
CA ALA A 516 -39.04 3.65 11.60
C ALA A 516 -38.08 4.85 11.44
N ALA A 517 -38.51 5.92 10.76
CA ALA A 517 -37.74 7.16 10.61
C ALA A 517 -37.41 7.86 11.95
N HIS A 518 -38.22 7.60 12.99
CA HIS A 518 -38.07 8.15 14.33
C HIS A 518 -37.59 7.12 15.36
N GLY A 519 -37.01 5.99 14.92
CA GLY A 519 -36.49 4.94 15.82
C GLY A 519 -37.58 4.19 16.61
N GLY A 520 -38.83 4.31 16.19
CA GLY A 520 -39.99 3.60 16.73
C GLY A 520 -40.38 2.37 15.91
N ALA A 521 -41.44 1.69 16.34
CA ALA A 521 -41.99 0.50 15.69
C ALA A 521 -43.49 0.39 15.93
N ILE A 522 -44.18 -0.39 15.09
CA ILE A 522 -45.59 -0.76 15.25
C ILE A 522 -45.74 -2.28 15.11
N GLU A 523 -46.55 -2.87 15.98
CA GLU A 523 -46.87 -4.29 15.97
C GLU A 523 -48.39 -4.49 16.08
N LEU A 524 -48.89 -5.56 15.45
CA LEU A 524 -50.23 -6.07 15.70
C LEU A 524 -50.13 -7.15 16.78
N VAL A 525 -50.81 -6.95 17.90
CA VAL A 525 -50.84 -7.91 19.01
C VAL A 525 -52.23 -8.53 19.16
N ALA A 526 -52.31 -9.67 19.84
CA ALA A 526 -53.58 -10.36 20.06
C ALA A 526 -54.48 -9.53 20.99
N GLY A 527 -55.56 -8.96 20.45
CA GLY A 527 -56.56 -8.19 21.18
C GLY A 527 -57.68 -9.06 21.75
N VAL A 528 -58.36 -8.54 22.77
CA VAL A 528 -59.57 -9.17 23.33
C VAL A 528 -60.79 -8.62 22.57
N GLY A 529 -61.07 -9.22 21.40
CA GLY A 529 -62.30 -8.94 20.65
C GLY A 529 -62.18 -8.06 19.41
N GLY A 530 -60.98 -7.56 19.06
CA GLY A 530 -60.72 -6.81 17.82
C GLY A 530 -59.24 -6.61 17.51
N ALA A 531 -58.86 -5.56 16.76
CA ALA A 531 -57.46 -5.31 16.43
C ALA A 531 -56.77 -4.46 17.52
N GLN A 532 -55.57 -4.88 17.93
CA GLN A 532 -54.77 -4.14 18.90
C GLN A 532 -53.40 -3.78 18.29
N TRP A 533 -53.17 -2.48 18.13
CA TRP A 533 -51.95 -1.92 17.58
C TRP A 533 -51.06 -1.40 18.68
N LEU A 534 -49.82 -1.86 18.71
CA LEU A 534 -48.82 -1.44 19.67
C LEU A 534 -47.79 -0.56 18.98
N VAL A 535 -47.80 0.73 19.29
CA VAL A 535 -46.84 1.72 18.78
C VAL A 535 -45.78 1.97 19.86
N THR A 536 -44.51 1.85 19.49
CA THR A 536 -43.38 2.21 20.37
C THR A 536 -42.62 3.38 19.78
N VAL A 537 -42.36 4.42 20.57
CA VAL A 537 -41.57 5.60 20.18
C VAL A 537 -40.52 5.91 21.24
N PRO A 538 -39.31 6.40 20.88
CA PRO A 538 -38.31 6.77 21.87
C PRO A 538 -38.79 7.90 22.79
N LEU A 539 -38.59 7.73 24.10
CA LEU A 539 -38.83 8.77 25.08
C LEU A 539 -37.64 9.74 25.06
N LYS A 540 -37.94 11.04 24.97
CA LYS A 540 -36.92 12.07 25.14
C LYS A 540 -36.65 12.22 26.63
N PRO A 541 -35.38 12.15 27.08
CA PRO A 541 -35.07 12.43 28.47
C PRO A 541 -35.52 13.86 28.78
N LEU A 542 -36.26 14.03 29.89
CA LEU A 542 -36.56 15.35 30.44
C LEU A 542 -35.22 16.04 30.68
N GLU A 543 -34.95 17.13 29.94
CA GLU A 543 -33.80 17.99 30.27
C GLU A 543 -33.99 18.48 31.72
N PRO A 544 -32.93 18.42 32.56
CA PRO A 544 -33.01 18.75 33.98
C PRO A 544 -33.34 20.21 34.26
#